data_AF-A0A3D9QWL6-F1
#
_entry.id   AF-A0A3D9QWL6-F1
#
_cell.length_a   1.000
_cell.length_b   1.000
_cell.length_c   1.000
_cell.angle_alpha   90.00
_cell.angle_beta   90.00
_cell.angle_gamma   90.00
#
_symmetry.space_group_name_H-M   'P 1'
#
loop_
_entity.id
_entity.type
_entity.pdbx_description
1 polymer ?
#
loop_
_entity_poly.entity_id
_entity_poly.type
_entity_poly.pdbx_seq_one_letter_code
_entity_poly.pdbx_strand_id
1 'polypeptide(L)' 'MSNKKCYYSFEDASGTAIEYRATSLQQAMVIKKKLAENMGISKEDFALTSVSKTRNIEE' A
#
# COMPACT_ATOMS: atom_id res chain seq x y z
N MET A 1 16.89 -16.18 5.71
CA MET A 1 15.97 -15.55 4.74
C MET A 1 15.84 -14.08 5.09
N SER A 2 16.38 -13.18 4.26
CA SER A 2 16.21 -11.74 4.49
C SER A 2 14.73 -11.39 4.34
N ASN A 3 14.08 -10.95 5.41
CA ASN A 3 12.74 -10.36 5.38
C ASN A 3 12.79 -9.03 4.60
N LYS A 4 12.94 -9.11 3.27
CA LYS A 4 12.95 -7.95 2.38
C LYS A 4 11.52 -7.40 2.33
N LYS A 5 11.31 -6.31 3.06
CA LYS A 5 10.08 -5.53 3.01
C LYS A 5 10.09 -4.65 1.76
N CYS A 6 9.04 -4.72 0.97
CA CYS A 6 8.78 -3.78 -0.13
C CYS A 6 7.81 -2.70 0.36
N TYR A 7 7.92 -1.51 -0.22
CA TYR A 7 6.92 -0.47 -0.17
C TYR A 7 5.84 -0.79 -1.18
N TYR A 8 4.58 -0.68 -0.76
CA TYR A 8 3.42 -0.80 -1.61
C TYR A 8 2.61 0.49 -1.48
N SER A 9 2.35 1.12 -2.62
CA SER A 9 1.59 2.35 -2.73
C SER A 9 0.24 2.05 -3.35
N PHE A 10 -0.80 2.56 -2.70
CA PHE A 10 -2.17 2.42 -3.16
C PHE A 10 -2.79 3.80 -3.28
N GLU A 11 -3.54 4.03 -4.34
CA GLU A 11 -4.18 5.32 -4.58
C GLU A 11 -5.67 5.11 -4.83
N ASP A 12 -6.50 5.97 -4.22
CA ASP A 12 -7.93 6.00 -4.47
C ASP A 12 -8.29 6.89 -5.67
N ALA A 13 -9.48 6.71 -6.24
CA ALA A 13 -9.99 7.52 -7.34
C ALA A 13 -10.07 9.03 -7.01
N SER A 14 -10.13 9.40 -5.74
CA SER A 14 -10.11 10.78 -5.24
C SER A 14 -8.68 11.36 -5.15
N GLY A 15 -7.65 10.59 -5.47
CA GLY A 15 -6.24 10.99 -5.41
C GLY A 15 -5.60 10.79 -4.03
N THR A 16 -6.22 10.04 -3.12
CA THR A 16 -5.63 9.73 -1.81
C THR A 16 -4.63 8.59 -1.96
N ALA A 17 -3.34 8.88 -1.83
CA ALA A 17 -2.28 7.88 -1.85
C ALA A 17 -1.88 7.41 -0.44
N ILE A 18 -1.78 6.09 -0.24
CA ILE A 18 -1.34 5.44 1.00
C ILE A 18 -0.17 4.51 0.68
N GLU A 19 0.98 4.76 1.29
CA GLU A 19 2.17 3.92 1.16
C GLU A 19 2.48 3.21 2.49
N TYR A 20 2.80 1.91 2.42
CA TYR A 20 3.30 1.18 3.59
C TYR A 20 4.22 0.02 3.19
N ARG A 21 4.97 -0.50 4.17
CA ARG A 21 5.93 -1.60 3.98
C ARG A 21 5.32 -2.95 4.34
N ALA A 22 5.40 -3.91 3.43
CA ALA A 22 4.99 -5.30 3.67
C ALA A 22 6.03 -6.28 3.12
N THR A 23 6.08 -7.51 3.65
CA THR A 23 6.96 -8.55 3.11
C THR A 23 6.35 -9.28 1.91
N SER A 24 5.02 -9.17 1.73
CA SER A 24 4.29 -9.77 0.62
C SER A 24 3.10 -8.92 0.19
N LEU A 25 2.65 -9.11 -1.05
CA LEU A 25 1.45 -8.46 -1.58
C LEU A 25 0.21 -8.84 -0.78
N GLN A 26 0.13 -10.07 -0.28
CA GLN A 26 -0.98 -10.53 0.54
C GLN A 26 -1.04 -9.78 1.89
N GLN A 27 0.11 -9.61 2.56
CA GLN A 27 0.18 -8.77 3.75
C GLN A 27 -0.20 -7.33 3.43
N ALA A 28 0.22 -6.83 2.27
CA ALA A 28 -0.16 -5.50 1.84
C ALA A 28 -1.68 -5.37 1.70
N MET A 29 -2.33 -6.24 0.95
CA MET A 29 -3.79 -6.20 0.79
C MET A 29 -4.56 -6.28 2.13
N VAL A 30 -4.07 -7.03 3.11
CA VAL A 30 -4.66 -7.07 4.47
C VAL A 30 -4.51 -5.72 5.18
N ILE A 31 -3.33 -5.11 5.11
CA ILE A 31 -3.06 -3.78 5.68
C ILE A 31 -3.93 -2.72 5.01
N LYS A 32 -3.98 -2.71 3.66
CA LYS A 32 -4.87 -1.86 2.85
C LYS A 32 -6.31 -1.98 3.30
N LYS A 33 -6.84 -3.21 3.41
CA LYS A 33 -8.22 -3.45 3.82
C LYS A 33 -8.49 -2.85 5.20
N LYS A 34 -7.60 -3.10 6.17
CA LYS A 34 -7.76 -2.61 7.53
C LYS A 34 -7.68 -1.07 7.62
N LEU A 35 -6.81 -0.46 6.81
CA LEU A 35 -6.72 1.00 6.68
C LEU A 35 -7.99 1.59 6.07
N ALA A 36 -8.50 1.00 5.00
CA ALA A 36 -9.75 1.42 4.37
C ALA A 36 -10.93 1.32 5.36
N GLU A 37 -11.04 0.20 6.09
CA GLU A 37 -12.06 0.02 7.13
C GLU A 37 -11.95 1.08 8.25
N ASN A 38 -10.73 1.40 8.71
CA ASN A 38 -10.51 2.44 9.72
C ASN A 38 -10.84 3.86 9.22
N MET A 39 -10.65 4.12 7.94
CA MET A 39 -10.97 5.40 7.30
C MET A 39 -12.45 5.50 6.88
N GLY A 40 -13.24 4.43 7.06
CA GLY A 40 -14.65 4.39 6.66
C GLY A 40 -14.87 4.36 5.15
N ILE A 41 -13.85 3.93 4.39
CA ILE A 41 -13.83 3.93 2.92
C ILE A 41 -13.66 2.50 2.39
N SER A 42 -14.15 2.27 1.18
CA SER A 42 -14.11 0.94 0.58
C SER A 42 -12.69 0.58 0.13
N LYS A 43 -12.25 -0.63 0.47
CA LYS A 43 -10.94 -1.17 0.04
C LYS A 43 -10.79 -1.27 -1.49
N GLU A 44 -11.91 -1.19 -2.20
CA GLU A 44 -12.03 -1.34 -3.66
C GLU A 44 -11.68 -0.04 -4.37
N ASP A 45 -11.88 1.11 -3.72
CA ASP A 45 -11.51 2.43 -4.24
C ASP A 45 -10.00 2.59 -4.39
N PHE A 46 -9.22 1.94 -3.53
CA PHE A 46 -7.76 1.98 -3.62
C PHE A 46 -7.24 0.99 -4.66
N ALA A 47 -6.54 1.44 -5.69
CA ALA A 47 -5.78 0.58 -6.61
C ALA A 47 -4.31 0.53 -6.22
N LEU A 48 -3.63 -0.61 -6.43
CA LEU A 48 -2.17 -0.68 -6.25
C LEU A 48 -1.51 0.08 -7.40
N THR A 49 -0.79 1.17 -7.09
CA THR A 49 -0.14 2.02 -8.10
C THR A 49 1.34 1.72 -8.23
N SER A 50 2.01 1.36 -7.14
CA SER A 50 3.45 1.12 -7.16
C SER A 50 3.89 0.07 -6.14
N VAL A 51 4.91 -0.70 -6.49
CA VAL A 51 5.62 -1.61 -5.58
C VAL A 51 7.12 -1.39 -5.75
N SER A 52 7.80 -0.98 -4.68
CA SER A 52 9.24 -0.74 -4.72
C SER A 52 9.98 -1.40 -3.56
N LYS A 53 11.21 -1.84 -3.79
CA LYS A 53 12.08 -2.41 -2.75
C LYS A 53 12.84 -1.33 -1.98
N THR A 54 12.97 -0.16 -2.58
CA THR A 54 13.62 1.04 -2.05
C THR A 54 12.60 2.17 -2.06
N ARG A 55 12.60 3.03 -1.04
CA ARG A 55 11.81 4.25 -1.10
C ARG A 55 12.51 5.16 -2.12
N ASN A 56 12.07 5.14 -3.37
CA ASN A 56 12.49 6.16 -4.33
C ASN A 56 11.73 7.43 -3.93
N ILE A 57 12.28 8.12 -2.94
CA ILE A 57 12.12 9.56 -2.86
C ILE A 57 13.07 10.04 -3.96
N GLU A 58 12.56 10.23 -5.17
CA GLU A 58 13.27 11.07 -6.13
C GLU A 58 13.23 12.48 -5.52
N GLU A 59 14.42 12.96 -5.16
CA GLU A 59 14.70 14.27 -4.57
C GLU A 59 14.59 15.37 -5.65
#